data_AF-A0A3E0NBQ1-F1
#
_entry.id   AF-A0A3E0NBQ1-F1
#
_cell.length_a   1.000
_cell.length_b   1.000
_cell.length_c   1.000
_cell.angle_alpha   90.00
_cell.angle_beta   90.00
_cell.angle_gamma   90.00
#
_symmetry.space_group_name_H-M   'P 1'
#
loop_
_entity.id
_entity.type
_entity.pdbx_description
1 polymer ?
#
loop_
_entity_poly.entity_id
_entity_poly.type
_entity_poly.pdbx_seq_one_letter_code
_entity_poly.pdbx_strand_id
1 'polypeptide(L)'
;MYPMSFPHGGTITFNAAVPLGGSADVRFRFEFNPYPDVDPAYDTTVVNVSGTELTSYTIEIPSQGENTFSSFLMYLNTMDVGVQVTNVSVVANAPECEEPSNDTVLDPASFTEAFGGTTVVDEVFTFPTGAESWGGFANMNADLYPLSFPYGATISFMGSVPEGGAADVRFRFEFNPYPDVDPSYNTESVNVSGTEAMEYTIEVPSQGENTFSSFLLYLDTQDVGVNITDVVITVKGEPVVEGTELDPAEFTEAFGGTTQADGVFTFPSGAESCGGFANMNTDLYPLSFPNGAKISFTGAVASGGAAEVRFRFEFNPYPDVDPAYDTDAVTVAGADPMTYEIEVPEQGDNTFSSFLMYLNTQDVAVSVSNVVITVY
;
A
#
# COMPACT_ATOMS: atom_id res chain seq x y z
N MET A 1 0.91 22.10 16.98
CA MET A 1 1.00 20.67 16.64
C MET A 1 0.42 19.87 17.80
N TYR A 2 -0.85 20.13 18.10
CA TYR A 2 -1.68 19.33 19.00
C TYR A 2 -3.09 19.33 18.38
N PRO A 3 -3.84 18.22 18.48
CA PRO A 3 -3.39 16.93 19.00
C PRO A 3 -2.36 16.24 18.08
N MET A 4 -1.47 15.43 18.66
CA MET A 4 -0.63 14.48 17.92
C MET A 4 -1.32 13.11 17.89
N SER A 5 -1.14 12.35 16.81
CA SER A 5 -1.71 11.00 16.64
C SER A 5 -0.70 10.11 15.93
N PHE A 6 -0.63 8.84 16.33
CA PHE A 6 0.32 7.87 15.78
C PHE A 6 -0.38 6.55 15.37
N PRO A 7 -1.42 6.57 14.50
CA PRO A 7 -2.15 5.36 14.13
C PRO A 7 -1.27 4.31 13.45
N HIS A 8 -0.18 4.74 12.78
CA HIS A 8 0.80 3.86 12.12
C HIS A 8 2.18 3.93 12.79
N GLY A 9 2.22 4.42 14.03
CA GLY A 9 3.47 4.71 14.74
C GLY A 9 4.10 6.03 14.31
N GLY A 10 5.39 6.19 14.61
CA GLY A 10 6.15 7.40 14.33
C GLY A 10 7.58 7.32 14.85
N THR A 11 8.30 8.42 14.74
CA THR A 11 9.69 8.53 15.23
C THR A 11 9.88 9.82 16.02
N ILE A 12 10.72 9.75 17.05
CA ILE A 12 11.30 10.92 17.71
C ILE A 12 12.78 10.96 17.37
N THR A 13 13.25 12.08 16.86
CA THR A 13 14.69 12.35 16.69
C THR A 13 15.09 13.52 17.58
N PHE A 14 16.25 13.44 18.22
CA PHE A 14 16.80 14.53 19.04
C PHE A 14 18.31 14.44 19.14
N ASN A 15 18.97 15.56 19.44
CA ASN A 15 20.40 15.60 19.71
C ASN A 15 20.64 15.75 21.21
N ALA A 16 21.50 14.93 21.80
CA ALA A 16 21.83 15.00 23.22
C ALA A 16 23.31 14.81 23.56
N ALA A 17 23.73 15.40 24.67
CA ALA A 17 25.07 15.28 25.26
C ALA A 17 25.01 15.39 26.79
N VAL A 18 26.05 14.91 27.48
CA VAL A 18 26.29 15.09 28.92
C VAL A 18 27.55 15.95 29.08
N PRO A 19 27.43 17.30 29.15
CA PRO A 19 28.58 18.19 29.01
C PRO A 19 29.66 18.04 30.08
N LEU A 20 29.30 17.55 31.27
CA LEU A 20 30.24 17.29 32.37
C LEU A 20 30.80 15.85 32.35
N GLY A 21 30.49 15.07 31.31
CA GLY A 21 30.86 13.66 31.16
C GLY A 21 29.91 12.70 31.89
N GLY A 22 29.97 11.42 31.51
CA GLY A 22 29.09 10.37 32.02
C GLY A 22 27.98 10.00 31.04
N SER A 23 26.85 9.54 31.59
CA SER A 23 25.66 9.10 30.86
C SER A 23 24.40 9.43 31.64
N ALA A 24 23.28 9.63 30.96
CA ALA A 24 21.97 9.82 31.55
C ALA A 24 20.89 9.07 30.76
N ASP A 25 19.83 8.66 31.44
CA ASP A 25 18.67 8.02 30.84
C ASP A 25 17.61 9.07 30.52
N VAL A 26 17.19 9.14 29.26
CA VAL A 26 16.18 10.06 28.73
C VAL A 26 15.01 9.26 28.19
N ARG A 27 13.78 9.70 28.47
CA ARG A 27 12.57 9.18 27.82
C ARG A 27 11.58 10.31 27.56
N PHE A 28 10.63 10.08 26.67
CA PHE A 28 9.53 10.99 26.43
C PHE A 28 8.20 10.35 26.82
N ARG A 29 7.19 11.18 27.04
CA ARG A 29 5.83 10.76 27.37
C ARG A 29 4.83 11.58 26.58
N PHE A 30 3.85 10.90 26.00
CA PHE A 30 2.68 11.49 25.38
C PHE A 30 1.47 11.28 26.30
N GLU A 31 0.64 12.30 26.46
CA GLU A 31 -0.56 12.23 27.30
C GLU A 31 -1.76 12.84 26.56
N PHE A 32 -2.95 12.29 26.78
CA PHE A 32 -4.19 12.75 26.18
C PHE A 32 -4.40 14.25 26.41
N ASN A 33 -4.30 14.68 27.67
CA ASN A 33 -4.14 16.08 28.08
C ASN A 33 -3.04 16.23 29.12
N PRO A 34 -2.54 17.45 29.37
CA PRO A 34 -1.73 17.73 30.55
C PRO A 34 -2.51 17.38 31.83
N TYR A 35 -1.78 17.09 32.92
CA TYR A 35 -2.35 16.78 34.24
C TYR A 35 -3.52 17.72 34.62
N PRO A 36 -4.65 17.19 35.12
CA PRO A 36 -4.83 15.83 35.67
C PRO A 36 -5.31 14.75 34.69
N ASP A 37 -5.81 15.10 33.51
CA ASP A 37 -6.52 14.17 32.62
C ASP A 37 -5.58 13.53 31.59
N VAL A 38 -4.61 12.76 32.08
CA VAL A 38 -3.48 12.29 31.28
C VAL A 38 -3.77 11.07 30.40
N ASP A 39 -4.83 10.31 30.67
CA ASP A 39 -5.08 9.03 29.99
C ASP A 39 -5.95 9.17 28.73
N PRO A 40 -5.66 8.43 27.64
CA PRO A 40 -4.54 7.51 27.46
C PRO A 40 -3.17 8.21 27.43
N ALA A 41 -2.15 7.55 27.98
CA ALA A 41 -0.76 8.01 27.96
C ALA A 41 0.19 6.92 27.50
N TYR A 42 1.26 7.33 26.80
CA TYR A 42 2.29 6.46 26.28
C TYR A 42 3.68 6.96 26.71
N ASP A 43 4.47 6.09 27.32
CA ASP A 43 5.88 6.35 27.63
C ASP A 43 6.77 5.66 26.58
N THR A 44 7.74 6.39 26.04
CA THR A 44 8.70 5.81 25.10
C THR A 44 9.69 4.88 25.78
N THR A 45 10.38 4.07 24.99
CA THR A 45 11.59 3.38 25.45
C THR A 45 12.62 4.38 25.98
N VAL A 46 13.33 4.00 27.04
CA VAL A 46 14.41 4.80 27.63
C VAL A 46 15.65 4.72 26.76
N VAL A 47 16.28 5.86 26.48
CA VAL A 47 17.54 5.97 25.76
C VAL A 47 18.64 6.42 26.70
N ASN A 48 19.77 5.70 26.72
CA ASN A 48 20.96 6.12 27.44
C ASN A 48 21.77 7.08 26.56
N VAL A 49 21.81 8.35 26.94
CA VAL A 49 22.62 9.38 26.28
C VAL A 49 23.96 9.50 26.99
N SER A 50 25.07 9.59 26.25
CA SER A 50 26.41 9.67 26.84
C SER A 50 27.36 10.51 25.99
N GLY A 51 28.51 10.86 26.56
CA GLY A 51 29.53 11.66 25.89
C GLY A 51 29.31 13.17 26.02
N THR A 52 30.37 13.95 25.81
CA THR A 52 30.36 15.40 26.01
C THR A 52 29.91 16.20 24.79
N GLU A 53 29.79 15.55 23.63
CA GLU A 53 29.42 16.17 22.35
C GLU A 53 27.99 15.76 21.94
N LEU A 54 27.29 16.66 21.23
CA LEU A 54 25.93 16.38 20.74
C LEU A 54 25.94 15.21 19.76
N THR A 55 25.20 14.17 20.13
CA THR A 55 24.97 12.98 19.30
C THR A 55 23.49 12.88 18.99
N SER A 56 23.14 12.42 17.79
CA SER A 56 21.74 12.21 17.39
C SER A 56 21.22 10.87 17.90
N TYR A 57 20.00 10.87 18.44
CA TYR A 57 19.28 9.72 18.95
C TYR A 57 17.91 9.63 18.28
N THR A 58 17.47 8.40 18.02
CA THR A 58 16.16 8.09 17.43
C THR A 58 15.41 7.13 18.33
N ILE A 59 14.10 7.36 18.49
CA ILE A 59 13.18 6.49 19.24
C ILE A 59 12.00 6.18 18.33
N GLU A 60 11.70 4.88 18.16
CA GLU A 60 10.50 4.42 17.48
C GLU A 60 9.28 4.54 18.39
N ILE A 61 8.18 5.05 17.85
CA ILE A 61 6.85 5.06 18.45
C ILE A 61 6.04 3.96 17.76
N PRO A 62 5.58 2.91 18.45
CA PRO A 62 4.68 1.92 17.87
C PRO A 62 3.31 2.55 17.60
N SER A 63 2.50 1.91 16.77
CA SER A 63 1.10 2.33 16.56
C SER A 63 0.39 2.55 17.90
N GLN A 64 -0.26 3.71 18.01
CA GLN A 64 -1.09 4.11 19.13
C GLN A 64 -2.59 3.99 18.80
N GLY A 65 -2.94 3.41 17.65
CA GLY A 65 -4.31 3.38 17.13
C GLY A 65 -4.93 4.78 17.04
N GLU A 66 -6.20 4.89 17.42
CA GLU A 66 -6.98 6.13 17.40
C GLU A 66 -6.66 7.11 18.55
N ASN A 67 -5.65 6.82 19.38
CA ASN A 67 -5.30 7.70 20.50
C ASN A 67 -4.72 9.03 20.00
N THR A 68 -5.19 10.11 20.63
CA THR A 68 -4.69 11.48 20.39
C THR A 68 -4.02 12.03 21.64
N PHE A 69 -2.92 12.76 21.48
CA PHE A 69 -2.12 13.29 22.58
C PHE A 69 -1.99 14.82 22.50
N SER A 70 -2.36 15.52 23.57
CA SER A 70 -2.25 16.98 23.69
C SER A 70 -1.16 17.43 24.66
N SER A 71 -0.31 16.50 25.10
CA SER A 71 0.84 16.73 25.99
C SER A 71 2.05 15.91 25.53
N PHE A 72 3.23 16.52 25.54
CA PHE A 72 4.51 15.89 25.24
C PHE A 72 5.55 16.32 26.29
N LEU A 73 6.05 15.35 27.05
CA LEU A 73 6.96 15.58 28.18
C LEU A 73 8.28 14.84 27.95
N MET A 74 9.36 15.39 28.50
CA MET A 74 10.67 14.74 28.56
C MET A 74 11.03 14.46 30.02
N TYR A 75 11.51 13.25 30.30
CA TYR A 75 12.00 12.84 31.61
C TYR A 75 13.49 12.53 31.56
N LEU A 76 14.21 12.99 32.58
CA LEU A 76 15.56 12.56 32.91
C LEU A 76 15.46 11.58 34.08
N ASN A 77 15.82 10.33 33.84
CA ASN A 77 15.72 9.26 34.84
C ASN A 77 16.99 9.10 35.68
N THR A 78 18.04 9.86 35.35
CA THR A 78 19.30 9.89 36.11
C THR A 78 19.38 11.17 36.94
N MET A 79 19.52 11.01 38.26
CA MET A 79 19.65 12.14 39.18
C MET A 79 21.02 12.83 39.05
N ASP A 80 21.03 14.14 39.27
CA ASP A 80 22.24 14.98 39.36
C ASP A 80 23.17 14.96 38.13
N VAL A 81 22.68 14.54 36.96
CA VAL A 81 23.42 14.58 35.69
C VAL A 81 22.79 15.62 34.76
N GLY A 82 23.60 16.62 34.36
CA GLY A 82 23.18 17.63 33.40
C GLY A 82 23.19 17.09 31.97
N VAL A 83 22.04 17.13 31.30
CA VAL A 83 21.89 16.72 29.90
C VAL A 83 21.58 17.94 29.04
N GLN A 84 22.34 18.13 27.97
CA GLN A 84 22.00 19.08 26.91
C GLN A 84 21.17 18.35 25.86
N VAL A 85 19.96 18.85 25.56
CA VAL A 85 19.06 18.30 24.53
C VAL A 85 18.65 19.40 23.56
N THR A 86 18.70 19.13 22.26
CA THR A 86 18.33 20.07 21.19
C THR A 86 17.64 19.33 20.05
N ASN A 87 16.96 20.07 19.17
CA ASN A 87 16.35 19.55 17.93
C ASN A 87 15.44 18.35 18.12
N VAL A 88 14.59 18.38 19.16
CA VAL A 88 13.56 17.35 19.33
C VAL A 88 12.53 17.51 18.20
N SER A 89 12.42 16.49 17.36
CA SER A 89 11.46 16.39 16.27
C SER A 89 10.64 15.12 16.46
N VAL A 90 9.33 15.23 16.23
CA VAL A 90 8.38 14.11 16.32
C VAL A 90 7.66 14.04 14.99
N VAL A 91 7.71 12.87 14.36
CA VAL A 91 7.11 12.63 13.03
C VAL A 91 6.20 11.41 13.16
N ALA A 92 4.93 11.57 12.82
CA ALA A 92 4.04 10.41 12.68
C ALA A 92 4.36 9.70 11.36
N ASN A 93 4.32 8.37 11.37
CA ASN A 93 4.42 7.62 10.13
C ASN A 93 3.18 7.94 9.27
N ALA A 94 3.39 8.16 7.97
CA ALA A 94 2.30 8.16 7.02
C ALA A 94 1.60 6.80 7.06
N PRO A 95 0.28 6.71 6.77
CA PRO A 95 -0.30 5.42 6.43
C PRO A 95 0.57 4.78 5.35
N GLU A 96 0.91 3.51 5.53
CA GLU A 96 1.37 2.72 4.38
C GLU A 96 0.26 2.82 3.36
N CYS A 97 0.57 3.41 2.20
CA CYS A 97 -0.33 3.33 1.06
C CYS A 97 -0.25 1.86 0.63
N GLU A 98 -1.12 1.02 1.17
CA GLU A 98 -1.42 -0.24 0.50
C GLU A 98 -1.96 0.17 -0.87
N GLU A 99 -1.21 -0.16 -1.92
CA GLU A 99 -1.73 -0.11 -3.27
C GLU A 99 -3.10 -0.78 -3.25
N PRO A 100 -4.14 -0.21 -3.88
CA PRO A 100 -5.46 -0.82 -3.90
C PRO A 100 -5.33 -2.22 -4.54
N SER A 101 -5.24 -3.24 -3.70
CA SER A 101 -5.27 -4.62 -4.15
C SER A 101 -6.69 -4.92 -4.60
N ASN A 102 -6.84 -5.34 -5.84
CA ASN A 102 -8.10 -5.84 -6.36
C ASN A 102 -8.34 -7.32 -5.97
N ASP A 103 -7.55 -7.83 -5.02
CA ASP A 103 -7.70 -9.18 -4.51
C ASP A 103 -9.01 -9.33 -3.73
N THR A 104 -9.62 -10.50 -3.85
CA THR A 104 -10.86 -10.84 -3.15
C THR A 104 -10.61 -12.01 -2.23
N VAL A 105 -10.79 -11.79 -0.93
CA VAL A 105 -10.76 -12.86 0.08
C VAL A 105 -12.10 -13.56 0.10
N LEU A 106 -12.11 -14.88 -0.12
CA LEU A 106 -13.31 -15.70 -0.08
C LEU A 106 -13.62 -16.19 1.35
N ASP A 107 -14.84 -16.66 1.56
CA ASP A 107 -15.21 -17.31 2.82
C ASP A 107 -14.33 -18.56 3.08
N PRO A 108 -14.17 -19.00 4.34
CA PRO A 108 -13.39 -20.20 4.65
C PRO A 108 -13.97 -21.47 4.00
N ALA A 109 -13.09 -22.34 3.51
CA ALA A 109 -13.45 -23.67 3.06
C ALA A 109 -13.76 -24.59 4.24
N SER A 110 -14.62 -25.59 4.00
CA SER A 110 -15.09 -26.55 5.01
C SER A 110 -14.85 -27.99 4.55
N PHE A 111 -13.66 -28.52 4.84
CA PHE A 111 -13.29 -29.90 4.52
C PHE A 111 -13.86 -30.88 5.54
N THR A 112 -15.11 -31.29 5.34
CA THR A 112 -15.85 -32.14 6.30
C THR A 112 -16.21 -33.51 5.74
N GLU A 113 -16.08 -33.74 4.43
CA GLU A 113 -16.40 -35.01 3.79
C GLU A 113 -15.11 -35.76 3.39
N ALA A 114 -14.86 -36.92 4.02
CA ALA A 114 -13.75 -37.81 3.68
C ALA A 114 -14.18 -38.87 2.66
N PHE A 115 -13.29 -39.26 1.75
CA PHE A 115 -13.55 -40.27 0.73
C PHE A 115 -12.32 -41.16 0.43
N GLY A 116 -12.55 -42.32 -0.20
CA GLY A 116 -11.48 -43.26 -0.53
C GLY A 116 -10.79 -43.89 0.68
N GLY A 117 -11.46 -43.93 1.83
CA GLY A 117 -10.92 -44.56 3.06
C GLY A 117 -10.04 -43.65 3.92
N THR A 118 -9.96 -42.35 3.61
CA THR A 118 -9.42 -41.34 4.54
C THR A 118 -10.36 -41.11 5.72
N THR A 119 -9.86 -40.45 6.76
CA THR A 119 -10.65 -40.12 7.96
C THR A 119 -10.39 -38.70 8.41
N VAL A 120 -11.43 -38.01 8.85
CA VAL A 120 -11.34 -36.71 9.55
C VAL A 120 -12.09 -36.82 10.87
N VAL A 121 -11.43 -36.49 11.99
CA VAL A 121 -12.02 -36.47 13.33
C VAL A 121 -11.48 -35.25 14.06
N ASP A 122 -12.38 -34.40 14.57
CA ASP A 122 -12.02 -33.16 15.28
C ASP A 122 -10.96 -32.33 14.51
N GLU A 123 -11.19 -32.14 13.20
CA GLU A 123 -10.31 -31.40 12.27
C GLU A 123 -8.90 -32.00 12.08
N VAL A 124 -8.68 -33.24 12.53
CA VAL A 124 -7.48 -34.02 12.24
C VAL A 124 -7.74 -34.95 11.07
N PHE A 125 -7.08 -34.66 9.95
CA PHE A 125 -7.13 -35.38 8.69
C PHE A 125 -6.07 -36.48 8.68
N THR A 126 -6.45 -37.70 8.28
CA THR A 126 -5.53 -38.84 8.19
C THR A 126 -5.75 -39.60 6.88
N PHE A 127 -4.65 -39.92 6.20
CA PHE A 127 -4.61 -40.83 5.05
C PHE A 127 -3.99 -42.16 5.49
N PRO A 128 -4.79 -43.15 5.93
CA PRO A 128 -4.26 -44.37 6.52
C PRO A 128 -3.73 -45.36 5.48
N THR A 129 -2.79 -46.21 5.89
CA THR A 129 -2.42 -47.40 5.10
C THR A 129 -3.67 -48.24 4.80
N GLY A 130 -3.90 -48.51 3.51
CA GLY A 130 -5.07 -49.24 3.02
C GLY A 130 -6.19 -48.35 2.49
N ALA A 131 -6.11 -47.02 2.66
CA ALA A 131 -6.91 -46.09 1.88
C ALA A 131 -6.50 -46.12 0.40
N GLU A 132 -7.43 -45.73 -0.44
CA GLU A 132 -7.25 -45.65 -1.89
C GLU A 132 -6.29 -44.53 -2.24
N SER A 133 -5.47 -44.71 -3.29
CA SER A 133 -4.51 -43.68 -3.74
C SER A 133 -5.15 -42.35 -4.18
N TRP A 134 -6.46 -42.37 -4.43
CA TRP A 134 -7.27 -41.21 -4.79
C TRP A 134 -8.11 -40.69 -3.61
N GLY A 135 -7.98 -41.27 -2.41
CA GLY A 135 -8.73 -40.84 -1.22
C GLY A 135 -8.27 -39.48 -0.71
N GLY A 136 -9.23 -38.68 -0.24
CA GLY A 136 -9.00 -37.28 0.15
C GLY A 136 -10.17 -36.71 0.93
N PHE A 137 -10.29 -35.38 0.93
CA PHE A 137 -11.33 -34.65 1.64
C PHE A 137 -11.94 -33.57 0.75
N ALA A 138 -13.27 -33.46 0.74
CA ALA A 138 -13.99 -32.50 -0.09
C ALA A 138 -14.43 -31.28 0.71
N ASN A 139 -14.27 -30.09 0.13
CA ASN A 139 -14.86 -28.87 0.64
C ASN A 139 -16.37 -28.88 0.40
N MET A 140 -17.12 -28.73 1.48
CA MET A 140 -18.59 -28.73 1.51
C MET A 140 -19.19 -27.33 1.64
N ASN A 141 -18.37 -26.28 1.70
CA ASN A 141 -18.86 -24.91 1.59
C ASN A 141 -19.24 -24.62 0.13
N ALA A 142 -20.53 -24.71 -0.18
CA ALA A 142 -21.06 -24.54 -1.52
C ALA A 142 -21.04 -23.08 -2.00
N ASP A 143 -20.97 -22.11 -1.07
CA ASP A 143 -20.98 -20.68 -1.40
C ASP A 143 -19.68 -20.23 -2.08
N LEU A 144 -18.63 -21.07 -2.03
CA LEU A 144 -17.37 -20.84 -2.75
C LEU A 144 -17.44 -21.12 -4.24
N TYR A 145 -18.45 -21.87 -4.70
CA TYR A 145 -18.49 -22.33 -6.09
C TYR A 145 -19.39 -21.45 -6.97
N PRO A 146 -19.03 -21.24 -8.24
CA PRO A 146 -17.77 -21.66 -8.87
C PRO A 146 -16.58 -20.79 -8.48
N LEU A 147 -15.42 -21.41 -8.27
CA LEU A 147 -14.14 -20.73 -8.09
C LEU A 147 -13.54 -20.36 -9.45
N SER A 148 -12.94 -19.18 -9.57
CA SER A 148 -12.23 -18.76 -10.78
C SER A 148 -10.98 -17.96 -10.41
N PHE A 149 -9.87 -18.22 -11.10
CA PHE A 149 -8.55 -17.66 -10.80
C PHE A 149 -7.88 -17.10 -12.06
N PRO A 150 -8.48 -16.15 -12.79
CA PRO A 150 -7.93 -15.63 -14.03
C PRO A 150 -6.54 -15.04 -13.87
N TYR A 151 -6.21 -14.50 -12.70
CA TYR A 151 -4.91 -13.93 -12.36
C TYR A 151 -4.16 -14.72 -11.27
N GLY A 152 -4.71 -15.87 -10.88
CA GLY A 152 -4.20 -16.71 -9.81
C GLY A 152 -4.91 -16.47 -8.48
N ALA A 153 -4.37 -17.07 -7.43
CA ALA A 153 -4.84 -16.95 -6.06
C ALA A 153 -3.73 -17.33 -5.09
N THR A 154 -3.94 -17.06 -3.81
CA THR A 154 -3.15 -17.61 -2.71
C THR A 154 -4.10 -18.36 -1.77
N ILE A 155 -3.74 -19.57 -1.37
CA ILE A 155 -4.43 -20.33 -0.33
C ILE A 155 -3.65 -20.14 0.97
N SER A 156 -4.30 -19.71 2.05
CA SER A 156 -3.72 -19.72 3.40
C SER A 156 -4.47 -20.71 4.29
N PHE A 157 -3.76 -21.33 5.23
CA PHE A 157 -4.36 -22.22 6.23
C PHE A 157 -3.46 -22.37 7.46
N MET A 158 -4.06 -22.72 8.60
CA MET A 158 -3.32 -23.16 9.79
C MET A 158 -3.09 -24.67 9.72
N GLY A 159 -1.85 -25.11 9.97
CA GLY A 159 -1.48 -26.53 9.95
C GLY A 159 -0.67 -26.94 11.19
N SER A 160 -0.91 -28.14 11.72
CA SER A 160 -0.03 -28.81 12.69
C SER A 160 -0.13 -30.33 12.61
N VAL A 161 0.83 -31.03 13.21
CA VAL A 161 0.84 -32.50 13.37
C VAL A 161 0.78 -32.80 14.88
N PRO A 162 -0.40 -33.05 15.47
CA PRO A 162 -0.59 -33.14 16.92
C PRO A 162 0.27 -34.23 17.60
N GLU A 163 0.52 -35.34 16.92
CA GLU A 163 1.38 -36.43 17.44
C GLU A 163 2.88 -36.20 17.16
N GLY A 164 3.23 -35.08 16.53
CA GLY A 164 4.57 -34.73 16.08
C GLY A 164 4.94 -35.37 14.74
N GLY A 165 6.03 -34.88 14.13
CA GLY A 165 6.47 -35.31 12.81
C GLY A 165 6.15 -34.27 11.73
N ALA A 166 5.95 -34.75 10.50
CA ALA A 166 5.63 -33.93 9.34
C ALA A 166 4.78 -34.70 8.32
N ALA A 167 3.98 -34.00 7.55
CA ALA A 167 3.18 -34.54 6.46
C ALA A 167 3.05 -33.54 5.31
N ASP A 168 3.04 -34.05 4.09
CA ASP A 168 2.83 -33.25 2.89
C ASP A 168 1.33 -33.09 2.60
N VAL A 169 0.90 -31.83 2.46
CA VAL A 169 -0.48 -31.40 2.23
C VAL A 169 -0.57 -30.70 0.89
N ARG A 170 -1.58 -31.03 0.08
CA ARG A 170 -1.88 -30.31 -1.17
C ARG A 170 -3.37 -30.17 -1.41
N PHE A 171 -3.73 -29.22 -2.25
CA PHE A 171 -5.10 -29.02 -2.68
C PHE A 171 -5.28 -29.34 -4.17
N ARG A 172 -6.53 -29.58 -4.56
CA ARG A 172 -6.90 -29.83 -5.95
C ARG A 172 -8.20 -29.12 -6.29
N PHE A 173 -8.22 -28.42 -7.42
CA PHE A 173 -9.41 -27.85 -8.01
C PHE A 173 -9.84 -28.68 -9.23
N GLU A 174 -11.14 -28.90 -9.41
CA GLU A 174 -11.68 -29.63 -10.56
C GLU A 174 -12.91 -28.92 -11.12
N PHE A 175 -13.13 -29.04 -12.42
CA PHE A 175 -14.26 -28.40 -13.11
C PHE A 175 -15.60 -28.75 -12.45
N ASN A 176 -15.88 -30.04 -12.30
CA ASN A 176 -16.94 -30.59 -11.47
C ASN A 176 -16.39 -31.71 -10.58
N PRO A 177 -17.12 -32.10 -9.52
CA PRO A 177 -16.87 -33.37 -8.84
C PRO A 177 -16.90 -34.54 -9.83
N TYR A 178 -16.14 -35.61 -9.51
CA TYR A 178 -16.08 -36.83 -10.33
C TYR A 178 -17.47 -37.29 -10.83
N PRO A 179 -17.62 -37.67 -12.12
CA PRO A 179 -16.56 -38.01 -13.07
C PRO A 179 -16.04 -36.88 -13.98
N ASP A 180 -16.64 -35.70 -13.97
CA ASP A 180 -16.37 -34.64 -14.96
C ASP A 180 -15.34 -33.61 -14.45
N VAL A 181 -14.13 -34.09 -14.18
CA VAL A 181 -13.14 -33.34 -13.40
C VAL A 181 -12.29 -32.37 -14.21
N ASP A 182 -12.29 -32.43 -15.54
CA ASP A 182 -11.38 -31.64 -16.37
C ASP A 182 -12.02 -30.34 -16.90
N PRO A 183 -11.32 -29.19 -16.84
CA PRO A 183 -9.95 -29.00 -16.36
C PRO A 183 -9.79 -29.19 -14.83
N SER A 184 -8.64 -29.73 -14.43
CA SER A 184 -8.24 -29.85 -13.02
C SER A 184 -6.83 -29.31 -12.77
N TYR A 185 -6.59 -28.79 -11.57
CA TYR A 185 -5.31 -28.27 -11.12
C TYR A 185 -4.96 -28.84 -9.75
N ASN A 186 -3.74 -29.37 -9.59
CA ASN A 186 -3.19 -29.72 -8.27
C ASN A 186 -2.19 -28.63 -7.87
N THR A 187 -2.26 -28.18 -6.62
CA THR A 187 -1.24 -27.29 -6.08
C THR A 187 0.08 -28.03 -5.84
N GLU A 188 1.14 -27.27 -5.60
CA GLU A 188 2.33 -27.82 -4.94
C GLU A 188 1.96 -28.33 -3.53
N SER A 189 2.69 -29.36 -3.07
CA SER A 189 2.54 -29.88 -1.72
C SER A 189 3.39 -29.06 -0.74
N VAL A 190 2.83 -28.76 0.43
CA VAL A 190 3.51 -28.08 1.53
C VAL A 190 3.75 -29.07 2.67
N ASN A 191 4.97 -29.02 3.23
CA ASN A 191 5.34 -29.87 4.36
C ASN A 191 4.88 -29.21 5.69
N VAL A 192 3.77 -29.69 6.23
CA VAL A 192 3.27 -29.28 7.54
C VAL A 192 4.00 -30.07 8.62
N SER A 193 4.54 -29.41 9.65
CA SER A 193 5.36 -30.07 10.66
C SER A 193 5.24 -29.43 12.04
N GLY A 194 5.56 -30.22 13.08
CA GLY A 194 5.51 -29.75 14.46
C GLY A 194 4.12 -29.80 15.07
N THR A 195 4.05 -29.70 16.40
CA THR A 195 2.83 -29.85 17.18
C THR A 195 2.05 -28.55 17.39
N GLU A 196 2.66 -27.42 17.06
CA GLU A 196 2.04 -26.08 17.18
C GLU A 196 1.49 -25.66 15.82
N ALA A 197 0.29 -25.07 15.81
CA ALA A 197 -0.32 -24.54 14.60
C ALA A 197 0.53 -23.39 14.03
N MET A 198 0.85 -23.47 12.75
CA MET A 198 1.54 -22.42 11.99
C MET A 198 0.75 -22.09 10.73
N GLU A 199 0.94 -20.87 10.23
CA GLU A 199 0.39 -20.45 8.95
C GLU A 199 1.20 -21.02 7.79
N TYR A 200 0.50 -21.53 6.80
CA TYR A 200 1.05 -21.99 5.53
C TYR A 200 0.34 -21.30 4.38
N THR A 201 1.10 -20.97 3.34
CA THR A 201 0.58 -20.36 2.12
C THR A 201 0.98 -21.17 0.89
N ILE A 202 0.08 -21.22 -0.09
CA ILE A 202 0.28 -21.89 -1.38
C ILE A 202 -0.16 -20.95 -2.49
N GLU A 203 0.75 -20.72 -3.43
CA GLU A 203 0.45 -19.94 -4.63
C GLU A 203 -0.28 -20.78 -5.67
N VAL A 204 -1.35 -20.23 -6.22
CA VAL A 204 -2.09 -20.76 -7.37
C VAL A 204 -1.81 -19.82 -8.55
N PRO A 205 -1.15 -20.28 -9.61
CA PRO A 205 -0.91 -19.47 -10.79
C PRO A 205 -2.23 -19.19 -11.53
N SER A 206 -2.23 -18.22 -12.44
CA SER A 206 -3.36 -17.95 -13.34
C SER A 206 -3.89 -19.24 -13.97
N GLN A 207 -5.19 -19.43 -13.84
CA GLN A 207 -5.94 -20.53 -14.46
C GLN A 207 -6.72 -20.06 -15.70
N GLY A 208 -6.55 -18.80 -16.11
CA GLY A 208 -7.34 -18.18 -17.18
C GLY A 208 -8.85 -18.24 -16.89
N GLU A 209 -9.63 -18.48 -17.94
CA GLU A 209 -11.11 -18.54 -17.88
C GLU A 209 -11.68 -19.83 -17.26
N ASN A 210 -10.85 -20.68 -16.67
CA ASN A 210 -11.32 -21.91 -16.05
C ASN A 210 -12.16 -21.61 -14.79
N THR A 211 -13.20 -22.40 -14.60
CA THR A 211 -14.04 -22.38 -13.39
C THR A 211 -14.00 -23.74 -12.71
N PHE A 212 -13.99 -23.77 -11.38
CA PHE A 212 -13.89 -25.00 -10.60
C PHE A 212 -15.06 -25.10 -9.62
N SER A 213 -15.78 -26.22 -9.66
CA SER A 213 -16.91 -26.52 -8.76
C SER A 213 -16.60 -27.67 -7.80
N SER A 214 -15.32 -28.00 -7.64
CA SER A 214 -14.78 -29.00 -6.71
C SER A 214 -13.46 -28.50 -6.17
N PHE A 215 -13.34 -28.45 -4.84
CA PHE A 215 -12.12 -28.10 -4.11
C PHE A 215 -11.82 -29.22 -3.11
N LEU A 216 -10.68 -29.87 -3.26
CA LEU A 216 -10.28 -31.06 -2.52
C LEU A 216 -8.97 -30.82 -1.77
N LEU A 217 -8.83 -31.50 -0.65
CA LEU A 217 -7.63 -31.57 0.18
C LEU A 217 -7.09 -33.00 0.15
N TYR A 218 -5.78 -33.14 -0.02
CA TYR A 218 -5.05 -34.40 -0.01
C TYR A 218 -3.88 -34.36 0.97
N LEU A 219 -3.64 -35.51 1.61
CA LEU A 219 -2.41 -35.80 2.34
C LEU A 219 -1.60 -36.79 1.52
N ASP A 220 -0.37 -36.43 1.17
CA ASP A 220 0.51 -37.33 0.40
C ASP A 220 1.31 -38.25 1.34
N THR A 221 1.37 -37.92 2.64
CA THR A 221 2.00 -38.75 3.67
C THR A 221 0.97 -39.64 4.36
N GLN A 222 1.20 -40.96 4.32
CA GLN A 222 0.33 -41.92 4.99
C GLN A 222 0.57 -41.99 6.50
N ASP A 223 -0.48 -42.36 7.22
CA ASP A 223 -0.48 -42.67 8.66
C ASP A 223 0.03 -41.53 9.57
N VAL A 224 -0.09 -40.28 9.10
CA VAL A 224 0.18 -39.07 9.89
C VAL A 224 -1.10 -38.24 9.96
N GLY A 225 -1.55 -37.93 11.18
CA GLY A 225 -2.69 -37.06 11.41
C GLY A 225 -2.29 -35.58 11.34
N VAL A 226 -2.93 -34.81 10.47
CA VAL A 226 -2.67 -33.37 10.29
C VAL A 226 -3.89 -32.59 10.70
N ASN A 227 -3.74 -31.65 11.63
CA ASN A 227 -4.78 -30.68 11.95
C ASN A 227 -4.69 -29.51 10.96
N ILE A 228 -5.78 -29.22 10.26
CA ILE A 228 -5.86 -28.16 9.26
C ILE A 228 -7.11 -27.32 9.53
N THR A 229 -6.93 -26.02 9.76
CA THR A 229 -8.04 -25.08 9.99
C THR A 229 -7.85 -23.81 9.16
N ASP A 230 -8.88 -22.97 9.11
CA ASP A 230 -8.83 -21.62 8.54
C ASP A 230 -8.33 -21.59 7.08
N VAL A 231 -8.77 -22.57 6.28
CA VAL A 231 -8.42 -22.61 4.84
C VAL A 231 -9.16 -21.50 4.12
N VAL A 232 -8.44 -20.46 3.70
CA VAL A 232 -8.96 -19.28 3.01
C VAL A 232 -8.29 -19.14 1.65
N ILE A 233 -9.06 -18.70 0.66
CA ILE A 233 -8.55 -18.40 -0.68
C ILE A 233 -8.64 -16.90 -0.89
N THR A 234 -7.51 -16.29 -1.22
CA THR A 234 -7.43 -14.91 -1.71
C THR A 234 -7.26 -14.96 -3.22
N VAL A 235 -8.32 -14.64 -3.97
CA VAL A 235 -8.28 -14.58 -5.43
C VAL A 235 -7.55 -13.33 -5.84
N LYS A 236 -6.56 -13.47 -6.73
CA LYS A 236 -5.82 -12.31 -7.23
C LYS A 236 -6.70 -11.52 -8.18
N GLY A 237 -6.77 -10.22 -7.93
CA GLY A 237 -7.39 -9.28 -8.85
C GLY A 237 -6.61 -9.20 -10.15
N GLU A 238 -7.20 -8.54 -11.15
CA GLU A 238 -6.45 -8.15 -12.34
C GLU A 238 -5.19 -7.40 -11.92
N PRO A 239 -3.99 -7.83 -12.37
CA PRO A 239 -2.77 -7.15 -11.99
C PRO A 239 -2.91 -5.70 -12.42
N VAL A 240 -2.80 -4.80 -11.44
CA VAL A 240 -2.66 -3.38 -11.72
C VAL A 240 -1.41 -3.25 -12.58
N VAL A 241 -1.54 -2.74 -13.79
CA VAL A 241 -0.37 -2.52 -14.64
C VAL A 241 0.49 -1.50 -13.90
N GLU A 242 1.64 -1.92 -13.36
CA GLU A 242 2.60 -0.99 -12.78
C GLU A 242 2.96 0.01 -13.87
N GLY A 243 2.47 1.24 -13.71
CA GLY A 243 2.65 2.22 -14.75
C GLY A 243 4.11 2.61 -14.88
N THR A 244 4.55 2.92 -16.09
CA THR A 244 5.90 3.42 -16.32
C THR A 244 5.94 4.90 -16.00
N GLU A 245 6.69 5.27 -14.96
CA GLU A 245 6.98 6.67 -14.66
C GLU A 245 7.87 7.27 -15.76
N LEU A 246 7.41 8.38 -16.34
CA LEU A 246 8.17 9.17 -17.30
C LEU A 246 8.99 10.24 -16.58
N ASP A 247 10.04 10.76 -17.25
CA ASP A 247 10.82 11.87 -16.72
C ASP A 247 9.93 13.10 -16.39
N PRO A 248 10.26 13.92 -15.38
CA PRO A 248 9.42 15.05 -15.01
C PRO A 248 9.21 16.06 -16.16
N ALA A 249 8.00 16.59 -16.25
CA ALA A 249 7.68 17.70 -17.16
C ALA A 249 8.27 19.02 -16.66
N GLU A 250 8.71 19.85 -17.59
CA GLU A 250 9.34 21.15 -17.34
C GLU A 250 8.51 22.29 -17.92
N PHE A 251 7.53 22.78 -17.16
CA PHE A 251 6.70 23.94 -17.54
C PHE A 251 7.46 25.25 -17.42
N THR A 252 8.34 25.53 -18.39
CA THR A 252 9.27 26.69 -18.37
C THR A 252 8.92 27.77 -19.39
N GLU A 253 8.00 27.51 -20.33
CA GLU A 253 7.55 28.50 -21.30
C GLU A 253 6.12 28.98 -20.98
N ALA A 254 5.97 30.26 -20.68
CA ALA A 254 4.68 30.91 -20.43
C ALA A 254 4.14 31.60 -21.70
N PHE A 255 2.83 31.56 -21.93
CA PHE A 255 2.19 32.17 -23.10
C PHE A 255 0.84 32.84 -22.76
N GLY A 256 0.35 33.69 -23.67
CA GLY A 256 -0.91 34.41 -23.47
C GLY A 256 -0.91 35.37 -22.28
N GLY A 257 0.26 35.86 -21.85
CA GLY A 257 0.38 36.83 -20.77
C GLY A 257 0.38 36.25 -19.35
N THR A 258 0.45 34.93 -19.19
CA THR A 258 0.77 34.29 -17.90
C THR A 258 2.23 34.57 -17.50
N THR A 259 2.57 34.33 -16.23
CA THR A 259 3.97 34.45 -15.78
C THR A 259 4.39 33.27 -14.91
N GLN A 260 5.65 32.87 -15.04
CA GLN A 260 6.28 31.75 -14.36
C GLN A 260 7.67 32.20 -13.87
N ALA A 261 8.00 31.91 -12.62
CA ALA A 261 9.33 32.11 -12.07
C ALA A 261 9.56 31.17 -10.90
N ASP A 262 10.69 30.46 -10.89
CA ASP A 262 11.11 29.57 -9.79
C ASP A 262 10.03 28.58 -9.33
N GLY A 263 9.30 27.99 -10.30
CA GLY A 263 8.21 27.04 -10.03
C GLY A 263 6.91 27.67 -9.54
N VAL A 264 6.80 29.01 -9.52
CA VAL A 264 5.58 29.74 -9.18
C VAL A 264 4.92 30.26 -10.45
N PHE A 265 3.66 29.89 -10.63
CA PHE A 265 2.84 30.16 -11.80
C PHE A 265 1.71 31.12 -11.45
N THR A 266 1.43 32.06 -12.34
CA THR A 266 0.34 33.04 -12.17
C THR A 266 -0.42 33.25 -13.48
N PHE A 267 -1.73 33.39 -13.36
CA PHE A 267 -2.63 33.79 -14.45
C PHE A 267 -3.25 35.15 -14.12
N PRO A 268 -2.66 36.28 -14.58
CA PRO A 268 -3.14 37.59 -14.23
C PRO A 268 -4.49 37.94 -14.90
N SER A 269 -5.29 38.81 -14.26
CA SER A 269 -6.53 39.36 -14.85
C SER A 269 -6.37 40.01 -16.24
N GLY A 270 -5.14 40.39 -16.62
CA GLY A 270 -4.82 40.98 -17.94
C GLY A 270 -4.34 39.98 -19.00
N ALA A 271 -4.19 38.70 -18.65
CA ALA A 271 -3.77 37.65 -19.57
C ALA A 271 -4.92 37.23 -20.50
N GLU A 272 -4.57 36.64 -21.64
CA GLU A 272 -5.50 36.07 -22.60
C GLU A 272 -6.20 34.86 -21.97
N SER A 273 -7.46 34.61 -22.34
CA SER A 273 -8.22 33.48 -21.80
C SER A 273 -7.63 32.10 -22.14
N CYS A 274 -6.76 32.05 -23.14
CA CYS A 274 -6.01 30.86 -23.54
C CYS A 274 -4.59 30.84 -22.99
N GLY A 275 -4.19 31.78 -22.13
CA GLY A 275 -2.84 31.80 -21.56
C GLY A 275 -2.55 30.60 -20.67
N GLY A 276 -1.32 30.10 -20.72
CA GLY A 276 -0.92 28.88 -20.02
C GLY A 276 0.59 28.71 -19.97
N PHE A 277 1.02 27.47 -19.74
CA PHE A 277 2.43 27.09 -19.63
C PHE A 277 2.69 25.82 -20.44
N ALA A 278 3.74 25.81 -21.24
CA ALA A 278 4.12 24.67 -22.07
C ALA A 278 5.25 23.87 -21.42
N ASN A 279 5.12 22.54 -21.47
CA ASN A 279 6.21 21.63 -21.14
C ASN A 279 7.29 21.68 -22.21
N MET A 280 8.52 21.96 -21.78
CA MET A 280 9.71 22.06 -22.63
C MET A 280 10.65 20.87 -22.52
N ASN A 281 10.34 19.89 -21.66
CA ASN A 281 11.01 18.61 -21.70
C ASN A 281 10.54 17.84 -22.94
N THR A 282 11.31 17.93 -24.03
CA THR A 282 10.97 17.30 -25.31
C THR A 282 11.16 15.78 -25.32
N ASP A 283 11.92 15.24 -24.37
CA ASP A 283 12.19 13.80 -24.28
C ASP A 283 10.95 13.00 -23.87
N LEU A 284 9.93 13.68 -23.34
CA LEU A 284 8.60 13.12 -23.07
C LEU A 284 7.79 12.78 -24.32
N TYR A 285 8.11 13.38 -25.47
CA TYR A 285 7.29 13.24 -26.68
C TYR A 285 7.80 12.15 -27.64
N PRO A 286 6.89 11.44 -28.33
CA PRO A 286 5.43 11.53 -28.20
C PRO A 286 4.91 10.82 -26.94
N LEU A 287 3.93 11.43 -26.28
CA LEU A 287 3.15 10.80 -25.20
C LEU A 287 2.03 9.95 -25.79
N SER A 288 1.76 8.78 -25.21
CA SER A 288 0.65 7.92 -25.60
C SER A 288 0.09 7.20 -24.37
N PHE A 289 -1.24 7.08 -24.30
CA PHE A 289 -1.96 6.55 -23.14
C PHE A 289 -2.98 5.48 -23.57
N PRO A 290 -2.55 4.38 -24.21
CA PRO A 290 -3.45 3.34 -24.69
C PRO A 290 -4.22 2.65 -23.57
N ASN A 291 -3.71 2.60 -22.33
CA ASN A 291 -4.44 2.11 -21.16
C ASN A 291 -4.67 3.21 -20.11
N GLY A 292 -4.51 4.48 -20.50
CA GLY A 292 -4.58 5.62 -19.59
C GLY A 292 -3.23 5.96 -18.95
N ALA A 293 -3.26 6.89 -18.01
CA ALA A 293 -2.10 7.35 -17.24
C ALA A 293 -2.55 8.07 -15.96
N LYS A 294 -1.62 8.35 -15.06
CA LYS A 294 -1.80 9.23 -13.91
C LYS A 294 -0.80 10.37 -13.96
N ILE A 295 -1.24 11.59 -13.71
CA ILE A 295 -0.38 12.75 -13.50
C ILE A 295 -0.25 12.96 -11.98
N SER A 296 0.98 13.01 -11.47
CA SER A 296 1.27 13.40 -10.08
C SER A 296 2.04 14.71 -10.06
N PHE A 297 1.72 15.62 -9.16
CA PHE A 297 2.47 16.86 -8.97
C PHE A 297 2.40 17.39 -7.54
N THR A 298 3.39 18.20 -7.14
CA THR A 298 3.37 18.92 -5.87
C THR A 298 2.83 20.34 -6.10
N GLY A 299 1.83 20.75 -5.30
CA GLY A 299 1.16 22.05 -5.41
C GLY A 299 1.07 22.80 -4.08
N ALA A 300 1.15 24.14 -4.10
CA ALA A 300 0.79 25.00 -2.96
C ALA A 300 0.39 26.41 -3.40
N VAL A 301 -0.35 27.12 -2.52
CA VAL A 301 -0.70 28.54 -2.65
C VAL A 301 -0.11 29.30 -1.47
N ALA A 302 1.10 29.83 -1.63
CA ALA A 302 1.90 30.40 -0.54
C ALA A 302 1.23 31.55 0.23
N SER A 303 0.35 32.32 -0.41
CA SER A 303 -0.42 33.40 0.24
C SER A 303 -1.56 32.88 1.14
N GLY A 304 -1.79 31.57 1.16
CA GLY A 304 -3.06 30.98 1.56
C GLY A 304 -4.13 31.15 0.48
N GLY A 305 -5.11 30.25 0.46
CA GLY A 305 -6.20 30.25 -0.54
C GLY A 305 -6.26 28.93 -1.33
N ALA A 306 -6.87 29.01 -2.51
CA ALA A 306 -7.01 27.90 -3.44
C ALA A 306 -6.97 28.37 -4.89
N ALA A 307 -6.47 27.53 -5.79
CA ALA A 307 -6.46 27.74 -7.23
C ALA A 307 -6.69 26.43 -7.98
N GLU A 308 -7.36 26.52 -9.12
CA GLU A 308 -7.64 25.38 -9.99
C GLU A 308 -6.49 25.19 -10.99
N VAL A 309 -5.89 23.99 -10.98
CA VAL A 309 -4.84 23.56 -11.92
C VAL A 309 -5.40 22.46 -12.81
N ARG A 310 -5.19 22.54 -14.12
CA ARG A 310 -5.51 21.46 -15.06
C ARG A 310 -4.42 21.32 -16.11
N PHE A 311 -4.38 20.17 -16.77
CA PHE A 311 -3.46 19.90 -17.85
C PHE A 311 -4.19 19.65 -19.17
N ARG A 312 -3.46 19.77 -20.27
CA ARG A 312 -3.96 19.51 -21.62
C ARG A 312 -2.90 18.82 -22.45
N PHE A 313 -3.30 17.77 -23.16
CA PHE A 313 -2.48 17.10 -24.16
C PHE A 313 -3.02 17.43 -25.55
N GLU A 314 -2.14 17.69 -26.52
CA GLU A 314 -2.52 17.99 -27.90
C GLU A 314 -1.66 17.21 -28.89
N PHE A 315 -2.25 16.83 -30.03
CA PHE A 315 -1.56 16.06 -31.07
C PHE A 315 -0.27 16.74 -31.50
N ASN A 316 -0.34 18.03 -31.84
CA ASN A 316 0.80 18.93 -32.00
C ASN A 316 0.53 20.25 -31.26
N PRO A 317 1.58 21.05 -31.01
CA PRO A 317 1.39 22.44 -30.64
C PRO A 317 0.53 23.19 -31.66
N TYR A 318 -0.21 24.21 -31.20
CA TYR A 318 -1.06 25.05 -32.04
C TYR A 318 -0.37 25.46 -33.36
N PRO A 319 -1.06 25.40 -34.52
CA PRO A 319 -2.51 25.26 -34.67
C PRO A 319 -3.08 23.84 -34.79
N ASP A 320 -2.25 22.81 -34.98
CA ASP A 320 -2.72 21.47 -35.33
C ASP A 320 -2.95 20.59 -34.09
N VAL A 321 -3.84 21.05 -33.21
CA VAL A 321 -3.99 20.52 -31.85
C VAL A 321 -4.79 19.21 -31.74
N ASP A 322 -5.60 18.86 -32.74
CA ASP A 322 -6.52 17.72 -32.64
C ASP A 322 -5.88 16.38 -33.09
N PRO A 323 -6.11 15.27 -32.36
CA PRO A 323 -6.90 15.16 -31.13
C PRO A 323 -6.23 15.83 -29.91
N ALA A 324 -7.07 16.42 -29.04
CA ALA A 324 -6.64 16.99 -27.76
C ALA A 324 -7.50 16.44 -26.60
N TYR A 325 -6.89 16.36 -25.42
CA TYR A 325 -7.54 15.97 -24.17
C TYR A 325 -7.24 17.00 -23.08
N ASP A 326 -8.27 17.53 -22.44
CA ASP A 326 -8.15 18.35 -21.23
C ASP A 326 -8.47 17.48 -20.02
N THR A 327 -7.64 17.54 -18.99
CA THR A 327 -7.95 16.90 -17.71
C THR A 327 -9.02 17.68 -16.96
N ASP A 328 -9.66 17.01 -15.99
CA ASP A 328 -10.38 17.71 -14.93
C ASP A 328 -9.41 18.64 -14.18
N ALA A 329 -9.98 19.72 -13.62
CA ALA A 329 -9.23 20.65 -12.79
C ALA A 329 -9.19 20.16 -11.33
N VAL A 330 -8.03 20.36 -10.70
CA VAL A 330 -7.80 20.06 -9.29
C VAL A 330 -7.63 21.35 -8.51
N THR A 331 -8.32 21.43 -7.38
CA THR A 331 -8.17 22.51 -6.40
C THR A 331 -6.88 22.34 -5.59
N VAL A 332 -5.85 23.11 -5.91
CA VAL A 332 -4.65 23.24 -5.09
C VAL A 332 -4.91 24.26 -3.99
N ALA A 333 -4.76 23.88 -2.72
CA ALA A 333 -5.09 24.74 -1.59
C ALA A 333 -4.04 24.69 -0.47
N GLY A 334 -4.00 25.77 0.32
CA GLY A 334 -3.11 25.88 1.48
C GLY A 334 -1.68 26.31 1.11
N ALA A 335 -0.94 26.76 2.12
CA ALA A 335 0.42 27.26 1.94
C ALA A 335 1.49 26.16 1.95
N ASP A 336 1.16 25.00 2.52
CA ASP A 336 2.07 23.86 2.61
C ASP A 336 1.99 23.03 1.32
N PRO A 337 3.13 22.65 0.72
CA PRO A 337 3.16 21.77 -0.45
C PRO A 337 2.49 20.42 -0.17
N MET A 338 1.59 20.00 -1.07
CA MET A 338 0.95 18.69 -1.04
C MET A 338 1.04 18.03 -2.42
N THR A 339 0.99 16.70 -2.46
CA THR A 339 0.88 15.94 -3.70
C THR A 339 -0.56 15.88 -4.16
N TYR A 340 -0.76 16.07 -5.46
CA TYR A 340 -2.05 15.99 -6.16
C TYR A 340 -1.92 15.00 -7.30
N GLU A 341 -3.00 14.27 -7.57
CA GLU A 341 -3.06 13.25 -8.62
C GLU A 341 -4.26 13.48 -9.53
N ILE A 342 -4.09 13.20 -10.82
CA ILE A 342 -5.14 13.29 -11.84
C ILE A 342 -5.07 12.04 -12.72
N GLU A 343 -6.18 11.32 -12.80
CA GLU A 343 -6.32 10.19 -13.74
C GLU A 343 -6.57 10.70 -15.17
N VAL A 344 -5.86 10.10 -16.11
CA VAL A 344 -6.03 10.25 -17.55
C VAL A 344 -6.62 8.93 -18.06
N PRO A 345 -7.87 8.94 -18.56
CA PRO A 345 -8.48 7.73 -19.10
C PRO A 345 -7.77 7.28 -20.38
N GLU A 346 -8.01 6.03 -20.77
CA GLU A 346 -7.55 5.48 -22.06
C GLU A 346 -7.81 6.46 -23.21
N GLN A 347 -6.76 6.72 -24.00
CA GLN A 347 -6.79 7.56 -25.19
C GLN A 347 -6.68 6.75 -26.49
N GLY A 348 -6.62 5.43 -26.41
CA GLY A 348 -6.42 4.54 -27.56
C GLY A 348 -5.12 4.82 -28.30
N ASP A 349 -5.16 4.80 -29.64
CA ASP A 349 -3.99 5.00 -30.51
C ASP A 349 -3.52 6.47 -30.63
N ASN A 350 -4.08 7.39 -29.84
CA ASN A 350 -3.70 8.80 -29.90
C ASN A 350 -2.26 9.00 -29.40
N THR A 351 -1.56 9.94 -30.03
CA THR A 351 -0.23 10.40 -29.62
C THR A 351 -0.24 11.90 -29.44
N PHE A 352 0.44 12.41 -28.42
CA PHE A 352 0.47 13.83 -28.09
C PHE A 352 1.91 14.35 -28.11
N SER A 353 2.13 15.46 -28.82
CA SER A 353 3.43 16.14 -28.91
C SER A 353 3.40 17.54 -28.28
N SER A 354 2.37 17.81 -27.47
CA SER A 354 2.17 19.04 -26.70
C SER A 354 1.55 18.67 -25.36
N PHE A 355 2.16 19.12 -24.27
CA PHE A 355 1.65 19.00 -22.91
C PHE A 355 1.66 20.38 -22.24
N LEU A 356 0.49 20.86 -21.85
CA LEU A 356 0.25 22.20 -21.33
C LEU A 356 -0.33 22.15 -19.93
N MET A 357 -0.02 23.16 -19.13
CA MET A 357 -0.64 23.42 -17.83
C MET A 357 -1.40 24.73 -17.85
N TYR A 358 -2.57 24.75 -17.21
CA TYR A 358 -3.43 25.92 -17.07
C TYR A 358 -3.79 26.17 -15.61
N LEU A 359 -3.86 27.46 -15.25
CA LEU A 359 -4.52 27.91 -14.03
C LEU A 359 -5.88 28.49 -14.42
N ASN A 360 -6.97 27.97 -13.86
CA ASN A 360 -8.30 28.53 -14.13
C ASN A 360 -8.64 29.70 -13.17
N THR A 361 -7.91 29.82 -12.06
CA THR A 361 -8.10 30.91 -11.09
C THR A 361 -7.15 32.05 -11.40
N GLN A 362 -7.70 33.24 -11.67
CA GLN A 362 -6.90 34.45 -11.91
C GLN A 362 -6.32 35.05 -10.62
N ASP A 363 -5.19 35.72 -10.76
CA ASP A 363 -4.51 36.51 -9.72
C ASP A 363 -4.16 35.73 -8.43
N VAL A 364 -4.06 34.41 -8.54
CA VAL A 364 -3.55 33.54 -7.47
C VAL A 364 -2.23 32.91 -7.94
N ALA A 365 -1.19 33.06 -7.13
CA ALA A 365 0.11 32.43 -7.39
C ALA A 365 0.12 31.01 -6.84
N VAL A 366 0.46 30.05 -7.71
CA VAL A 366 0.50 28.62 -7.38
C VAL A 366 1.92 28.12 -7.58
N SER A 367 2.55 27.56 -6.56
CA SER A 367 3.78 26.80 -6.73
C SER A 367 3.42 25.41 -7.23
N VAL A 368 3.98 24.99 -8.37
CA VAL A 368 3.83 23.64 -8.93
C VAL A 368 5.21 23.06 -9.22
N SER A 369 5.47 21.85 -8.76
CA SER A 369 6.73 21.14 -9.02
C SER A 369 6.50 19.64 -9.15
N ASN A 370 7.52 18.92 -9.61
CA ASN A 370 7.52 17.46 -9.74
C ASN A 370 6.31 16.94 -10.53
N VAL A 371 5.98 17.57 -11.66
CA VAL A 371 4.91 17.06 -12.52
C VAL A 371 5.43 15.83 -13.25
N VAL A 372 4.89 14.67 -12.91
CA VAL A 372 5.31 13.36 -13.39
C VAL A 372 4.11 12.64 -13.98
N ILE A 373 4.32 11.90 -15.06
CA ILE A 373 3.29 11.08 -15.70
C ILE A 373 3.67 9.61 -15.52
N THR A 374 2.73 8.81 -15.05
CA THR A 374 2.84 7.36 -14.94
C THR A 374 1.88 6.74 -15.95
N VAL A 375 2.39 6.10 -17.01
CA VAL A 375 1.56 5.52 -18.08
C VAL A 375 1.25 4.05 -17.82
N TYR A 376 0.01 3.62 -18.04
CA TYR A 376 -0.45 2.25 -17.81
C TYR A 376 -0.46 1.42 -19.09
#